data_AF-A0A915MCP7-F1
#
_entry.id   AF-A0A915MCP7-F1
#
_cell.length_a   1.000
_cell.length_b   1.000
_cell.length_c   1.000
_cell.angle_alpha   90.00
_cell.angle_beta   90.00
_cell.angle_gamma   90.00
#
_symmetry.space_group_name_H-M   'P 1'
#
loop_
_entity.id
_entity.type
_entity.pdbx_description
1 polymer ?
#
loop_
_entity_poly.entity_id
_entity_poly.type
_entity_poly.pdbx_seq_one_letter_code
_entity_poly.pdbx_strand_id
1 'polypeptide(L)'
;MPPLEGLFTAVAAFQQNYGQIHPYLTVGLCIAGTIMNLVTVLVLTRPSMRSPVNVLLCAVACCDILVEVSYLIFVLHFLLASADRCEPSDFSWCWAVFMMFHAHASVIFHAASIWMLVVMAQLRVLTIRRRFQRELPTSIGNDHYNNLTKTTQPPPIFNNEPIVYTVRPHESDCMNLKLFGQTEFYL
;
A
#
# COMPACT_ATOMS: atom_id res chain seq x y z
N MET A 1 -18.32 0.79 43.56
CA MET A 1 -17.82 0.19 42.30
C MET A 1 -18.97 -0.61 41.72
N PRO A 2 -19.43 -0.37 40.47
CA PRO A 2 -20.49 -1.19 39.89
C PRO A 2 -20.07 -2.67 39.98
N PRO A 3 -21.00 -3.59 40.28
CA PRO A 3 -20.64 -4.98 40.53
C PRO A 3 -20.05 -5.57 39.25
N LEU A 4 -18.76 -5.91 39.30
CA LEU A 4 -18.00 -6.52 38.22
C LEU A 4 -18.70 -7.81 37.68
N GLU A 5 -19.47 -8.47 38.55
CA GLU A 5 -20.40 -9.57 38.26
C GLU A 5 -21.36 -9.29 37.10
N GLY A 6 -21.91 -8.07 37.02
CA GLY A 6 -22.84 -7.70 35.95
C GLY A 6 -22.15 -7.61 34.59
N LEU A 7 -20.90 -7.11 34.57
CA LEU A 7 -20.10 -7.03 33.35
C LEU A 7 -19.71 -8.43 32.86
N PHE A 8 -19.26 -9.31 33.75
CA PHE A 8 -18.90 -10.68 33.37
C PHE A 8 -20.09 -11.45 32.79
N THR A 9 -21.26 -11.33 33.42
CA THR A 9 -22.48 -11.96 32.92
C THR A 9 -22.88 -11.42 31.56
N ALA A 10 -22.77 -10.10 31.34
CA ALA A 10 -23.07 -9.47 30.06
C ALA A 10 -22.09 -9.90 28.96
N VAL A 11 -20.79 -9.96 29.26
CA VAL A 11 -19.76 -10.42 28.30
C VAL A 11 -19.94 -11.90 27.97
N ALA A 12 -20.25 -12.74 28.96
CA ALA A 12 -20.52 -14.17 28.73
C ALA A 12 -21.76 -14.38 27.84
N ALA A 13 -22.85 -13.65 28.12
CA ALA A 13 -24.05 -13.69 27.28
C ALA A 13 -23.79 -13.20 25.86
N PHE A 14 -23.00 -12.13 25.70
CA PHE A 14 -22.58 -11.64 24.39
C PHE A 14 -21.73 -12.67 23.64
N GLN A 15 -20.71 -13.25 24.29
CA GLN A 15 -19.83 -14.25 23.71
C GLN A 15 -20.62 -15.46 23.21
N GLN A 16 -21.58 -15.94 24.00
CA GLN A 16 -22.40 -17.10 23.62
C GLN A 16 -23.28 -16.79 22.40
N ASN A 17 -23.99 -15.66 22.41
CA ASN A 17 -24.87 -15.28 21.30
C ASN A 17 -24.08 -14.97 20.03
N TYR A 18 -22.97 -14.25 20.17
CA TYR A 18 -22.10 -13.92 19.04
C TYR A 18 -21.43 -15.16 18.46
N GLY A 19 -21.01 -16.11 19.30
CA GLY A 19 -20.37 -17.36 18.86
C GLY A 19 -21.21 -18.20 17.90
N GLN A 20 -22.54 -18.11 17.97
CA GLN A 20 -23.43 -18.81 17.04
C GLN A 20 -23.50 -18.16 15.66
N ILE A 21 -23.39 -16.83 15.59
CA ILE A 21 -23.56 -16.04 14.36
C ILE A 21 -22.21 -15.74 13.69
N HIS A 22 -21.15 -15.65 14.50
CA HIS A 22 -19.80 -15.30 14.08
C HIS A 22 -19.27 -16.13 12.91
N PRO A 23 -19.38 -17.48 12.88
CA PRO A 23 -18.82 -18.29 11.79
C PRO A 23 -19.43 -17.90 10.43
N TYR A 24 -20.74 -17.68 10.38
CA TYR A 24 -21.46 -17.34 9.16
C TYR A 24 -21.11 -15.95 8.64
N LEU A 25 -21.04 -14.95 9.54
CA LEU A 25 -20.61 -13.60 9.17
C LEU A 25 -19.18 -13.60 8.65
N THR A 26 -18.29 -14.33 9.33
CA THR A 26 -16.89 -14.44 8.95
C THR A 26 -16.72 -15.06 7.57
N VAL A 27 -17.41 -16.17 7.26
CA VAL A 27 -17.37 -16.77 5.91
C VAL A 27 -17.80 -15.75 4.84
N GLY A 28 -18.89 -15.03 5.08
CA GLY A 28 -19.37 -13.99 4.16
C GLY A 28 -18.34 -12.87 3.94
N LEU A 29 -17.71 -12.40 5.01
CA LEU A 29 -16.67 -11.37 4.96
C LEU A 29 -15.42 -11.85 4.22
N CYS A 30 -14.96 -13.08 4.47
CA CYS A 30 -13.81 -13.64 3.78
C CYS A 30 -14.07 -13.79 2.27
N ILE A 31 -15.24 -14.28 1.87
CA ILE A 31 -15.59 -14.41 0.44
C ILE A 31 -15.65 -13.04 -0.22
N ALA A 32 -16.34 -12.09 0.39
CA ALA A 32 -16.46 -10.74 -0.14
C ALA A 32 -15.09 -10.05 -0.23
N GLY A 33 -14.28 -10.15 0.83
CA GLY A 33 -12.91 -9.63 0.87
C GLY A 33 -12.04 -10.21 -0.23
N THR A 34 -12.07 -11.53 -0.42
CA THR A 34 -11.24 -12.20 -1.43
C THR A 34 -11.63 -11.76 -2.84
N ILE A 35 -12.94 -11.62 -3.12
CA ILE A 35 -13.41 -11.12 -4.41
C ILE A 35 -12.94 -9.68 -4.63
N MET A 36 -13.11 -8.80 -3.64
CA MET A 36 -12.73 -7.39 -3.75
C MET A 36 -11.22 -7.23 -3.96
N ASN A 37 -10.41 -7.93 -3.17
CA ASN A 37 -8.96 -7.92 -3.31
C ASN A 37 -8.51 -8.54 -4.64
N LEU A 38 -9.19 -9.58 -5.14
CA LEU A 38 -8.90 -10.14 -6.47
C LEU A 38 -9.18 -9.13 -7.58
N VAL A 39 -10.31 -8.41 -7.51
CA VAL A 39 -10.61 -7.33 -8.45
C VAL A 39 -9.52 -6.25 -8.39
N THR A 40 -9.04 -5.90 -7.20
CA THR A 40 -7.91 -4.96 -7.03
C THR A 40 -6.67 -5.44 -7.77
N VAL A 41 -6.27 -6.71 -7.60
CA VAL A 41 -5.13 -7.29 -8.32
C VAL A 41 -5.36 -7.24 -9.84
N LEU A 42 -6.53 -7.66 -10.33
CA LEU A 42 -6.86 -7.70 -11.76
C LEU A 42 -6.85 -6.32 -12.42
N VAL A 43 -7.39 -5.31 -11.74
CA VAL A 43 -7.40 -3.93 -12.24
C VAL A 43 -5.98 -3.36 -12.30
N LEU A 44 -5.16 -3.62 -11.28
CA LEU A 44 -3.82 -3.04 -11.14
C LEU A 44 -2.74 -3.80 -11.93
N THR A 45 -2.95 -5.06 -12.27
CA THR A 45 -2.03 -5.85 -13.12
C THR A 45 -2.07 -5.46 -14.59
N ARG A 46 -3.02 -4.61 -15.02
CA ARG A 46 -3.08 -4.11 -16.40
C ARG A 46 -1.76 -3.40 -16.78
N PRO A 47 -1.07 -3.81 -17.88
CA PRO A 47 0.28 -3.35 -18.22
C PRO A 47 0.45 -1.83 -18.33
N SER A 48 -0.61 -1.10 -18.68
CA SER A 48 -0.61 0.35 -18.80
C SER A 48 -0.48 1.10 -17.47
N MET A 49 -0.57 0.41 -16.31
CA MET A 49 -0.66 1.00 -14.97
C MET A 49 0.50 0.58 -14.06
N ARG A 50 1.66 0.14 -14.59
CA ARG A 50 2.80 -0.28 -13.77
C ARG A 50 3.54 0.93 -13.17
N SER A 51 3.07 1.39 -12.02
CA SER A 51 3.74 2.38 -11.17
C SER A 51 4.20 1.71 -9.85
N PRO A 52 5.24 2.22 -9.17
CA PRO A 52 5.70 1.66 -7.89
C PRO A 52 4.58 1.62 -6.84
N VAL A 53 3.69 2.61 -6.85
CA VAL A 53 2.51 2.66 -5.97
C VAL A 53 1.53 1.53 -6.29
N ASN A 54 1.30 1.24 -7.57
CA ASN A 54 0.36 0.20 -7.97
C ASN A 54 0.91 -1.21 -7.69
N VAL A 55 2.23 -1.41 -7.75
CA VAL A 55 2.87 -2.67 -7.33
C VAL A 55 2.68 -2.92 -5.83
N LEU A 56 2.82 -1.88 -4.99
CA LEU A 56 2.56 -2.01 -3.56
C LEU A 56 1.09 -2.30 -3.26
N LEU A 57 0.17 -1.65 -3.97
CA LEU A 57 -1.27 -1.94 -3.84
C LEU A 57 -1.61 -3.38 -4.22
N CYS A 58 -0.99 -3.92 -5.28
CA CYS A 58 -1.10 -5.34 -5.60
C CYS A 58 -0.54 -6.22 -4.47
N ALA A 59 0.62 -5.87 -3.90
CA ALA A 59 1.23 -6.65 -2.82
C ALA A 59 0.34 -6.70 -1.57
N VAL A 60 -0.28 -5.57 -1.18
CA VAL A 60 -1.26 -5.51 -0.09
C VAL A 60 -2.46 -6.41 -0.40
N ALA A 61 -3.07 -6.27 -1.58
CA ALA A 61 -4.21 -7.09 -1.97
C ALA A 61 -3.88 -8.60 -1.98
N CYS A 62 -2.67 -8.98 -2.42
CA CYS A 62 -2.20 -10.36 -2.34
C CYS A 62 -2.04 -10.85 -0.90
N CYS A 63 -1.49 -10.03 0.00
CA CYS A 63 -1.37 -10.38 1.42
C CYS A 63 -2.74 -10.59 2.06
N ASP A 64 -3.69 -9.70 1.77
CA ASP A 64 -5.04 -9.79 2.32
C ASP A 64 -5.78 -11.04 1.81
N ILE A 65 -5.66 -11.39 0.52
CA ILE A 65 -6.20 -12.66 -0.03
C ILE A 65 -5.61 -13.87 0.69
N LEU A 66 -4.29 -13.89 0.92
CA LEU A 66 -3.64 -15.03 1.60
C LEU A 66 -4.18 -15.21 3.02
N VAL A 67 -4.35 -14.12 3.77
CA VAL A 67 -4.91 -14.16 5.13
C VAL A 67 -6.37 -14.62 5.10
N GLU A 68 -7.20 -14.02 4.25
CA GLU A 68 -8.62 -14.34 4.13
C GLU A 68 -8.88 -15.79 3.72
N VAL A 69 -8.12 -16.30 2.75
CA VAL A 69 -8.23 -17.70 2.32
C VAL A 69 -7.81 -18.65 3.44
N SER A 70 -6.71 -18.35 4.15
CA SER A 70 -6.27 -19.19 5.27
C SER A 70 -7.30 -19.21 6.40
N TYR A 71 -7.96 -18.08 6.65
CA TYR A 71 -9.00 -17.96 7.67
C TYR A 71 -10.30 -18.64 7.23
N LEU A 72 -10.66 -18.59 5.94
CA LEU A 72 -11.80 -19.31 5.39
C LEU A 72 -11.64 -20.83 5.59
N ILE A 73 -10.45 -21.37 5.33
CA ILE A 73 -10.15 -22.80 5.58
C ILE A 73 -10.32 -23.13 7.07
N PHE A 74 -9.80 -22.27 7.95
CA PHE A 74 -9.94 -22.43 9.40
C PHE A 74 -11.41 -22.47 9.84
N VAL A 75 -12.23 -21.51 9.40
CA VAL A 75 -13.64 -21.42 9.81
C VAL A 75 -14.47 -22.57 9.25
N LEU A 76 -14.27 -22.94 7.99
CA LEU A 76 -15.00 -24.07 7.38
C LEU A 76 -14.68 -25.39 8.10
N HIS A 77 -13.41 -25.64 8.43
CA HIS A 77 -13.01 -26.88 9.08
C HIS A 77 -13.37 -26.88 10.58
N PHE A 78 -12.83 -25.95 11.36
CA PHE A 78 -12.93 -26.00 12.82
C PHE A 78 -14.24 -25.46 13.39
N LEU A 79 -14.85 -24.46 12.75
CA LEU A 79 -16.05 -23.80 13.30
C LEU A 79 -17.35 -24.35 12.71
N LEU A 80 -17.31 -24.97 11.52
CA LEU A 80 -18.50 -25.52 10.85
C LEU A 80 -18.48 -27.04 10.75
N ALA A 81 -17.42 -27.65 10.20
CA ALA A 81 -17.38 -29.10 10.02
C ALA A 81 -17.16 -29.87 11.33
N SER A 82 -16.20 -29.43 12.16
CA SER A 82 -15.89 -30.08 13.44
C SER A 82 -16.82 -29.68 14.58
N ALA A 83 -17.67 -28.65 14.38
CA ALA A 83 -18.69 -28.29 15.37
C ALA A 83 -19.77 -29.38 15.51
N ASP A 84 -20.12 -30.04 14.40
CA ASP A 84 -21.10 -31.12 14.38
C ASP A 84 -20.47 -32.52 14.51
N ARG A 85 -19.16 -32.65 14.24
CA ARG A 85 -18.43 -33.92 14.27
C ARG A 85 -17.37 -33.91 15.36
N CYS A 86 -17.71 -34.43 16.54
CA CYS A 86 -16.76 -34.74 17.61
C CYS A 86 -15.90 -35.98 17.28
N GLU A 87 -15.30 -36.01 16.09
CA GLU A 87 -14.48 -37.13 15.61
C GLU A 87 -13.00 -36.86 15.94
N PRO A 88 -12.24 -37.84 16.50
CA PRO A 88 -10.82 -37.65 16.81
C PRO A 88 -9.92 -37.30 15.62
N SER A 89 -10.36 -37.54 14.37
CA SER A 89 -9.60 -37.24 13.15
C SER A 89 -9.47 -35.75 12.85
N ASP A 90 -10.41 -34.94 13.34
CA ASP A 90 -10.44 -33.49 13.09
C ASP A 90 -9.37 -32.75 13.91
N PHE A 91 -8.87 -33.38 14.98
CA PHE A 91 -7.77 -32.89 15.80
C PHE A 91 -6.45 -33.64 15.54
N SER A 92 -6.21 -34.01 14.28
CA SER A 92 -4.95 -34.64 13.88
C SER A 92 -3.75 -33.69 14.04
N TRP A 93 -2.54 -34.27 14.15
CA TRP A 93 -1.30 -33.49 14.24
C TRP A 93 -1.11 -32.52 13.07
N CYS A 94 -1.55 -32.89 11.86
CA CYS A 94 -1.51 -32.01 10.68
C CYS A 94 -2.35 -30.74 10.88
N TRP A 95 -3.54 -30.87 11.47
CA TRP A 95 -4.43 -29.74 11.75
C TRP A 95 -3.88 -28.80 12.82
N ALA A 96 -3.20 -29.35 13.84
CA ALA A 96 -2.50 -28.55 14.84
C ALA A 96 -1.33 -27.74 14.23
N VAL A 97 -0.54 -28.35 13.34
CA VAL A 97 0.53 -27.65 12.61
C VAL A 97 -0.04 -26.58 11.70
N PHE A 98 -1.14 -26.87 10.99
CA PHE A 98 -1.85 -25.87 10.19
C PHE A 98 -2.30 -24.68 11.05
N MET A 99 -2.93 -24.91 12.21
CA MET A 99 -3.36 -23.83 13.10
C MET A 99 -2.19 -22.98 13.58
N MET A 100 -1.07 -23.61 13.96
CA MET A 100 0.15 -22.90 14.35
C MET A 100 0.67 -22.02 13.22
N PHE A 101 0.78 -22.58 12.01
CA PHE A 101 1.21 -21.84 10.84
C PHE A 101 0.25 -20.69 10.50
N HIS A 102 -1.06 -20.96 10.49
CA HIS A 102 -2.10 -19.97 10.22
C HIS A 102 -2.07 -18.81 11.24
N ALA A 103 -1.90 -19.11 12.53
CA ALA A 103 -1.79 -18.09 13.57
C ALA A 103 -0.57 -17.18 13.38
N HIS A 104 0.59 -17.74 13.03
CA HIS A 104 1.77 -16.93 12.74
C HIS A 104 1.66 -16.17 11.42
N ALA A 105 1.22 -16.86 10.36
CA ALA A 105 1.10 -16.29 9.03
C ALA A 105 0.12 -15.13 9.01
N SER A 106 -1.06 -15.26 9.63
CA SER A 106 -2.07 -14.20 9.69
C SER A 106 -1.51 -12.91 10.32
N VAL A 107 -0.80 -13.02 11.45
CA VAL A 107 -0.18 -11.87 12.11
C VAL A 107 0.90 -11.24 11.24
N ILE A 108 1.78 -12.05 10.64
CA ILE A 108 2.88 -11.57 9.80
C ILE A 108 2.36 -10.87 8.55
N PHE A 109 1.44 -11.49 7.81
CA PHE A 109 0.89 -10.90 6.59
C PHE A 109 0.05 -9.67 6.88
N HIS A 110 -0.73 -9.64 7.97
CA HIS A 110 -1.47 -8.46 8.35
C HIS A 110 -0.54 -7.28 8.72
N ALA A 111 0.52 -7.56 9.49
CA ALA A 111 1.55 -6.56 9.77
C ALA A 111 2.25 -6.08 8.48
N ALA A 112 2.59 -6.99 7.58
CA ALA A 112 3.20 -6.66 6.28
C ALA A 112 2.30 -5.73 5.45
N SER A 113 0.99 -6.02 5.34
CA SER A 113 0.02 -5.14 4.67
C SER A 113 0.06 -3.71 5.25
N ILE A 114 0.06 -3.56 6.58
CA ILE A 114 0.13 -2.26 7.24
C ILE A 114 1.43 -1.52 6.89
N TRP A 115 2.58 -2.19 6.95
CA TRP A 115 3.86 -1.60 6.58
C TRP A 115 3.91 -1.19 5.12
N MET A 116 3.35 -1.99 4.21
CA MET A 116 3.28 -1.67 2.79
C MET A 116 2.39 -0.45 2.52
N LEU A 117 1.30 -0.27 3.28
CA LEU A 117 0.47 0.93 3.23
C LEU A 117 1.22 2.17 3.75
N VAL A 118 2.05 2.04 4.78
CA VAL A 118 2.92 3.12 5.27
C VAL A 118 3.93 3.52 4.20
N VAL A 119 4.60 2.56 3.57
CA VAL A 119 5.54 2.82 2.46
C VAL A 119 4.81 3.50 1.30
N MET A 120 3.61 3.04 0.95
CA MET A 120 2.78 3.68 -0.08
C MET A 120 2.50 5.15 0.26
N ALA A 121 2.15 5.46 1.51
CA ALA A 121 1.91 6.83 1.95
C ALA A 121 3.17 7.71 1.79
N GLN A 122 4.34 7.17 2.17
CA GLN A 122 5.62 7.87 2.01
C GLN A 122 5.95 8.14 0.54
N LEU A 123 5.74 7.16 -0.35
CA LEU A 123 5.96 7.33 -1.80
C LEU A 123 5.09 8.43 -2.39
N ARG A 124 3.84 8.57 -1.92
CA ARG A 124 2.94 9.66 -2.36
C ARG A 124 3.49 11.02 -1.94
N VAL A 125 3.94 11.17 -0.70
CA VAL A 125 4.54 12.42 -0.20
C VAL A 125 5.81 12.78 -0.98
N LEU A 126 6.70 11.81 -1.21
CA LEU A 126 7.91 12.02 -2.01
C LEU A 126 7.59 12.44 -3.44
N THR A 127 6.58 11.83 -4.06
CA THR A 127 6.15 12.18 -5.41
C THR A 127 5.62 13.61 -5.49
N ILE A 128 4.82 14.04 -4.50
CA ILE A 128 4.30 15.41 -4.42
C ILE A 128 5.43 16.43 -4.20
N ARG A 129 6.32 16.17 -3.24
CA ARG A 129 7.47 17.06 -2.97
C ARG A 129 8.36 17.24 -4.19
N ARG A 130 8.65 16.17 -4.93
CA ARG A 130 9.41 16.22 -6.19
C ARG A 130 8.67 16.94 -7.32
N ARG A 131 7.33 16.98 -7.31
CA ARG A 131 6.55 17.78 -8.27
C ARG A 131 6.66 19.27 -7.94
N PHE A 132 6.41 19.64 -6.68
CA PHE A 132 6.49 21.03 -6.23
C PHE A 132 7.89 21.64 -6.44
N GLN A 133 8.95 20.88 -6.16
CA GLN A 133 10.33 21.31 -6.41
C GLN A 133 10.66 21.55 -7.88
N ARG A 134 9.96 20.92 -8.83
CA ARG A 134 10.14 21.18 -10.25
C ARG A 134 9.47 22.47 -10.71
N GLU A 135 8.36 22.86 -10.06
CA GLU A 135 7.57 24.05 -10.42
C GLU A 135 8.17 25.35 -9.86
N LEU A 136 8.82 25.29 -8.70
CA LEU A 136 9.48 26.43 -8.04
C LEU A 136 10.57 27.14 -8.89
N PRO A 137 11.60 26.45 -9.43
CA PRO A 137 12.64 27.10 -10.22
C PRO A 137 12.11 27.69 -11.53
N THR A 138 11.08 27.07 -12.13
CA THR A 138 10.41 27.62 -13.32
C THR A 138 9.57 28.85 -13.02
N SER A 139 8.86 28.91 -11.89
CA SER A 139 8.08 30.10 -11.50
C SER A 139 9.01 31.27 -11.19
N ILE A 140 10.02 31.06 -10.34
CA ILE A 140 10.98 32.12 -9.97
C ILE A 140 11.74 32.60 -11.21
N GLY A 141 12.15 31.69 -12.10
CA GLY A 141 12.80 32.03 -13.37
C GLY A 141 11.89 32.84 -14.29
N ASN A 142 10.63 32.44 -14.45
CA ASN A 142 9.65 33.17 -15.27
C ASN A 142 9.29 34.53 -14.66
N ASP A 143 9.13 34.63 -13.35
CA ASP A 143 8.83 35.89 -12.66
C ASP A 143 10.00 36.87 -12.73
N HIS A 144 11.23 36.38 -12.63
CA HIS A 144 12.43 37.18 -12.82
C HIS A 144 12.56 37.64 -14.28
N TYR A 145 12.35 36.74 -15.25
CA TYR A 145 12.33 37.08 -16.68
C TYR A 145 11.25 38.13 -17.02
N ASN A 146 10.03 37.96 -16.51
CA ASN A 146 8.91 38.88 -16.72
C ASN A 146 9.13 40.25 -16.06
N ASN A 147 9.86 40.30 -14.94
CA ASN A 147 10.26 41.58 -14.34
C ASN A 147 11.38 42.27 -15.12
N LEU A 148 12.35 41.52 -15.65
CA LEU A 148 13.42 42.03 -16.53
C LEU A 148 12.85 42.62 -17.83
N THR A 149 11.92 41.93 -18.49
CA THR A 149 11.28 42.46 -19.71
C THR A 149 10.43 43.70 -19.44
N LYS A 150 9.91 43.88 -18.22
CA LYS A 150 9.17 45.08 -17.80
C LYS A 150 10.06 46.29 -17.48
N THR A 151 11.33 46.06 -17.15
CA THR A 151 12.31 47.12 -16.82
C THR A 151 13.30 47.43 -17.95
N THR A 152 13.34 46.63 -19.02
CA THR A 152 14.20 46.88 -20.17
C THR A 152 13.46 47.77 -21.18
N GLN A 153 13.85 49.06 -21.26
CA GLN A 153 13.55 49.93 -22.41
C GLN A 153 13.94 49.21 -23.72
N PRO A 154 13.24 49.43 -24.85
CA PRO A 154 13.52 48.72 -26.10
C PRO A 154 14.99 48.88 -26.51
N PRO A 155 15.66 47.80 -26.96
CA PRO A 155 17.08 47.85 -27.28
C PRO A 155 17.34 48.76 -28.49
N PRO A 156 18.47 49.50 -28.53
CA PRO A 156 18.90 50.16 -29.76
C PRO A 156 19.20 49.11 -30.83
N ILE A 157 18.56 49.25 -31.99
CA ILE A 157 18.74 48.39 -33.15
C ILE A 157 20.15 48.61 -33.68
N PHE A 158 21.01 47.58 -33.59
CA PHE A 158 22.29 47.57 -34.30
C PHE A 158 22.35 46.31 -35.18
N ASN A 159 22.31 46.54 -36.49
CA ASN A 159 22.64 45.62 -37.58
C ASN A 159 21.74 44.38 -37.80
N ASN A 160 20.42 44.58 -37.95
CA ASN A 160 19.49 43.75 -38.74
C ASN A 160 19.59 42.20 -38.69
N GLU A 161 20.11 41.59 -37.61
CA GLU A 161 19.93 40.17 -37.31
C GLU A 161 19.47 40.02 -35.85
N PRO A 162 18.35 39.32 -35.59
CA PRO A 162 17.99 38.95 -34.24
C PRO A 162 19.01 37.94 -33.72
N ILE A 163 19.83 38.34 -32.75
CA ILE A 163 20.62 37.38 -31.96
C ILE A 163 19.63 36.62 -31.08
N VAL A 164 19.09 35.53 -31.63
CA VAL A 164 18.36 34.52 -30.87
C VAL A 164 19.40 33.80 -30.03
N TYR A 165 19.56 34.21 -28.78
CA TYR A 165 20.24 33.38 -27.78
C TYR A 165 19.35 32.17 -27.52
N THR A 166 19.53 31.12 -28.32
CA THR A 166 19.09 29.78 -27.92
C THR A 166 19.95 29.40 -26.72
N VAL A 167 19.44 29.59 -25.52
CA VAL A 167 20.01 28.93 -24.34
C VAL A 167 19.63 27.46 -24.47
N ARG A 168 20.43 26.70 -25.23
CA ARG A 168 20.47 25.25 -25.04
C ARG A 168 20.94 25.01 -23.61
N PRO A 169 20.20 24.27 -22.76
CA PRO A 169 20.73 23.85 -21.48
C PRO A 169 21.84 22.83 -21.75
N HIS A 170 23.05 23.34 -21.93
CA HIS A 170 24.27 22.55 -21.99
C HIS A 170 24.59 22.10 -20.56
N GLU A 171 24.16 20.87 -20.26
CA GLU A 171 25.05 19.85 -19.70
C GLU A 171 26.13 20.36 -18.74
N SER A 172 25.81 20.48 -17.45
CA SER A 172 26.83 20.60 -16.42
C SER A 172 26.38 20.15 -15.02
N ASP A 173 25.49 19.15 -14.91
CA ASP A 173 25.34 18.40 -13.65
C ASP A 173 25.01 16.90 -13.84
N CYS A 174 25.44 16.32 -14.98
CA CYS A 174 25.58 14.87 -15.14
C CYS A 174 26.85 14.28 -14.49
N MET A 175 27.63 15.06 -13.71
CA MET A 175 28.88 14.56 -13.09
C MET A 175 28.74 14.10 -11.63
N ASN A 176 27.63 14.35 -10.94
CA ASN A 176 27.44 13.87 -9.56
C ASN A 176 26.55 12.62 -9.43
N LEU A 177 26.07 12.05 -10.55
CA LEU A 177 25.24 10.83 -10.53
C LEU A 177 25.99 9.52 -10.78
N LYS A 178 27.32 9.53 -10.90
CA LYS A 178 28.13 8.29 -10.99
C LYS A 178 28.70 7.79 -9.65
N LEU A 179 28.50 8.52 -8.54
CA LEU A 179 29.12 8.17 -7.24
C LEU A 179 28.15 7.70 -6.14
N PHE A 180 26.84 7.60 -6.40
CA PHE A 180 25.88 7.14 -5.37
C PHE A 180 24.98 5.96 -5.78
N GLY A 181 25.24 5.34 -6.94
CA GLY A 181 24.34 4.35 -7.54
C GLY A 181 24.91 2.95 -7.79
N GLN A 182 26.13 2.60 -7.34
CA GLN A 182 26.74 1.34 -7.81
C GLN A 182 27.63 0.54 -6.82
N THR A 183 27.53 0.70 -5.49
CA THR A 183 28.37 -0.10 -4.56
C THR A 183 27.74 -0.64 -3.26
N GLU A 184 26.42 -0.64 -3.04
CA GLU A 184 25.87 -1.20 -1.78
C GLU A 184 24.54 -1.95 -2.01
N PHE A 185 24.52 -3.04 -2.76
CA PHE A 185 23.50 -4.10 -2.67
C PHE A 185 23.95 -5.35 -3.45
N TYR A 186 25.04 -5.97 -3.00
CA TYR A 186 25.36 -7.39 -3.22
C TYR A 186 26.32 -7.84 -2.10
N LEU A 187 25.74 -8.06 -0.92
CA LEU A 187 26.14 -9.04 0.10
C LEU A 187 25.00 -9.16 1.11
#